data_AF-A0A3C0JL44-F1
#
_entry.id   AF-A0A3C0JL44-F1
#
_cell.length_a   1.000
_cell.length_b   1.000
_cell.length_c   1.000
_cell.angle_alpha   90.00
_cell.angle_beta   90.00
_cell.angle_gamma   90.00
#
_symmetry.space_group_name_H-M   'P 1'
#
loop_
_entity.id
_entity.type
_entity.pdbx_description
1 polymer ?
#
loop_
_entity_poly.entity_id
_entity_poly.type
_entity_poly.pdbx_seq_one_letter_code
_entity_poly.pdbx_strand_id
1 'polypeptide(L)'
;VGIHYGWVIVFVAAGMRLSASAVRSSFSILEPRLVESFGWSHFTIGVGLALQWAFGGIFGPVAGWLGDRYGVRRTMLLGALVFTVAMVMTSRMTEFWQLYLYYGVLLSFAMAIFQVPLTAAVTMWFQRNLGLGM
;
A
#
# COMPACT_ATOMS: atom_id res chain seq x y z
N VAL A 1 -4.03 -8.63 -31.54
CA VAL A 1 -3.41 -8.76 -30.20
C VAL A 1 -3.40 -7.39 -29.57
N GLY A 2 -4.51 -6.98 -28.94
CA GLY A 2 -4.63 -5.66 -28.33
C GLY A 2 -3.98 -5.69 -26.95
N ILE A 3 -3.20 -4.66 -26.61
CA ILE A 3 -2.67 -4.50 -25.25
C ILE A 3 -3.88 -4.39 -24.32
N HIS A 4 -4.20 -5.51 -23.66
CA HIS A 4 -5.36 -5.59 -22.78
C HIS A 4 -5.17 -4.64 -21.60
N TYR A 5 -6.23 -3.93 -21.22
CA TYR A 5 -6.30 -3.05 -20.04
C TYR A 5 -5.74 -3.67 -18.75
N GLY A 6 -5.70 -5.01 -18.69
CA GLY A 6 -5.00 -5.77 -17.63
C GLY A 6 -3.52 -5.41 -17.48
N TRP A 7 -2.78 -5.11 -18.55
CA TRP A 7 -1.37 -4.69 -18.45
C TRP A 7 -1.20 -3.33 -17.76
N VAL A 8 -2.11 -2.38 -17.98
CA VAL A 8 -2.10 -1.09 -17.27
C VAL A 8 -2.31 -1.31 -15.78
N ILE A 9 -3.25 -2.19 -15.42
CA ILE A 9 -3.53 -2.57 -14.03
C ILE A 9 -2.29 -3.22 -13.38
N VAL A 10 -1.61 -4.11 -14.10
CA VAL A 10 -0.39 -4.78 -13.64
C VAL A 10 0.74 -3.77 -13.44
N PHE A 11 0.98 -2.86 -14.39
CA PHE A 11 2.01 -1.83 -14.25
C PHE A 11 1.74 -0.88 -13.07
N VAL A 12 0.49 -0.47 -12.89
CA VAL A 12 0.09 0.39 -11.76
C VAL A 12 0.26 -0.36 -10.43
N ALA A 13 -0.22 -1.61 -10.34
CA ALA A 13 -0.08 -2.42 -9.13
C ALA A 13 1.38 -2.74 -8.80
N ALA A 14 2.21 -3.05 -9.81
CA ALA A 14 3.64 -3.28 -9.66
C ALA A 14 4.37 -2.01 -9.22
N GLY A 15 4.11 -0.87 -9.87
CA GLY A 15 4.68 0.43 -9.50
C GLY A 15 4.32 0.84 -8.08
N MET A 16 3.08 0.57 -7.65
CA MET A 16 2.64 0.85 -6.28
C MET A 16 3.26 -0.10 -5.26
N ARG A 17 3.39 -1.39 -5.57
CA ARG A 17 4.09 -2.33 -4.69
C ARG A 17 5.56 -1.96 -4.51
N LEU A 18 6.23 -1.60 -5.60
CA LEU A 18 7.61 -1.11 -5.57
C LEU A 18 7.72 0.16 -4.73
N SER A 19 6.82 1.12 -4.94
CA SER A 19 6.79 2.37 -4.18
C SER A 19 6.56 2.12 -2.69
N ALA A 20 5.60 1.27 -2.33
CA ALA A 20 5.33 0.95 -0.93
C ALA A 20 6.50 0.20 -0.26
N SER A 21 7.18 -0.70 -0.99
CA SER A 21 8.40 -1.35 -0.50
C SER A 21 9.53 -0.34 -0.33
N ALA A 22 9.73 0.57 -1.29
CA ALA A 22 10.75 1.61 -1.22
C ALA A 22 10.52 2.57 -0.05
N VAL A 23 9.27 2.96 0.17
CA VAL A 23 8.85 3.80 1.31
C VAL A 23 9.15 3.08 2.62
N ARG A 24 8.81 1.79 2.74
CA ARG A 24 9.12 0.99 3.93
C ARG A 24 10.62 0.86 4.20
N SER A 25 11.40 0.55 3.17
CA SER A 25 12.86 0.48 3.30
C SER A 25 13.45 1.84 3.66
N SER A 26 12.96 2.93 3.05
CA SER A 26 13.42 4.28 3.36
C SER A 26 13.09 4.65 4.81
N PHE A 27 11.90 4.30 5.30
CA PHE A 27 11.49 4.59 6.67
C PHE A 27 12.36 3.86 7.70
N SER A 28 12.68 2.59 7.47
CA SER A 28 13.60 1.84 8.35
C SER A 28 15.02 2.42 8.35
N ILE A 29 15.49 2.98 7.23
CA ILE A 29 16.82 3.61 7.15
C ILE A 29 16.82 5.01 7.80
N LEU A 30 15.72 5.74 7.66
CA LEU A 30 15.56 7.10 8.18
C LEU A 30 15.21 7.14 9.67
N GLU A 31 14.85 6.02 10.29
CA GLU A 31 14.54 5.92 11.72
C GLU A 31 15.55 6.65 12.62
N PRO A 32 16.87 6.36 12.59
CA PRO A 32 17.84 7.08 13.43
C PRO A 32 17.91 8.59 13.15
N ARG A 33 17.72 9.00 11.89
CA ARG A 33 17.69 10.43 11.51
C ARG A 33 16.45 11.14 12.07
N LEU A 34 15.30 10.46 12.05
CA LEU A 34 14.04 10.97 12.60
C LEU A 34 14.10 11.08 14.12
N VAL A 35 14.74 10.12 14.79
CA VAL A 35 15.00 10.16 16.24
C VAL A 35 15.89 11.35 16.58
N GLU A 36 16.97 11.58 15.84
CA GLU A 36 17.87 12.72 16.07
C GLU A 36 17.22 14.07 15.77
N SER A 37 16.43 14.18 14.69
CA SER A 37 15.86 15.46 14.26
C SER A 37 14.60 15.87 15.02
N PHE A 38 13.77 14.91 15.42
CA PHE A 38 12.51 15.17 16.13
C PHE A 38 12.55 14.80 17.62
N GLY A 39 13.62 14.14 18.10
CA GLY A 39 13.75 13.70 19.49
C GLY A 39 12.82 12.53 19.86
N TRP A 40 12.28 11.81 18.87
CA TRP A 40 11.33 10.72 19.11
C TRP A 40 12.04 9.45 19.59
N SER A 41 11.36 8.62 20.39
CA SER A 41 11.90 7.31 20.78
C SER A 41 11.79 6.30 19.64
N HIS A 42 12.78 5.41 19.52
CA HIS A 42 12.73 4.23 18.64
C HIS A 42 11.44 3.42 18.84
N PHE A 43 10.93 3.36 20.08
CA PHE A 43 9.67 2.68 20.38
C PHE A 43 8.48 3.29 19.62
N THR A 44 8.39 4.62 19.57
CA THR A 44 7.31 5.34 18.88
C THR A 44 7.31 5.02 17.38
N ILE A 45 8.48 4.95 16.75
CA ILE A 45 8.59 4.61 15.33
C ILE A 45 8.25 3.13 15.10
N GLY A 46 8.74 2.23 15.97
CA GLY A 46 8.42 0.81 15.93
C GLY A 46 6.92 0.53 16.04
N VAL A 47 6.20 1.23 16.91
CA VAL A 47 4.74 1.14 17.04
C VAL A 47 4.04 1.56 15.74
N GLY A 48 4.55 2.57 15.03
CA GLY A 48 3.98 3.00 13.75
C GLY A 48 4.14 1.97 12.64
N LEU A 49 5.29 1.31 12.59
CA LEU A 49 5.50 0.16 11.71
C LEU A 49 4.58 -1.00 12.08
N ALA A 50 4.43 -1.31 13.37
CA ALA A 50 3.53 -2.37 13.83
C ALA A 50 2.06 -2.08 13.46
N LEU A 51 1.62 -0.83 13.61
CA LEU A 51 0.28 -0.39 13.19
C LEU A 51 0.07 -0.60 11.69
N GLN A 52 1.08 -0.35 10.86
CA GLN A 52 0.99 -0.61 9.42
C GLN A 52 0.62 -2.08 9.14
N TRP A 53 1.30 -3.03 9.79
CA TRP A 53 1.00 -4.45 9.63
C TRP A 53 -0.38 -4.83 10.17
N ALA A 54 -0.74 -4.31 11.35
CA ALA A 54 -2.03 -4.56 11.97
C ALA A 54 -3.19 -4.06 11.08
N PHE A 55 -3.12 -2.82 10.62
CA PHE A 55 -4.12 -2.24 9.74
C PHE A 55 -4.10 -2.85 8.34
N GLY A 56 -2.93 -3.23 7.81
CA GLY A 56 -2.84 -3.96 6.55
C GLY A 56 -3.66 -5.26 6.58
N GLY A 57 -3.60 -6.00 7.69
CA GLY A 57 -4.44 -7.19 7.90
C GLY A 57 -5.94 -6.88 8.00
N ILE A 58 -6.30 -5.83 8.75
CA ILE A 58 -7.71 -5.42 8.94
C ILE A 58 -8.33 -4.90 7.63
N PHE A 59 -7.55 -4.16 6.84
CA PHE A 59 -8.03 -3.58 5.59
C PHE A 59 -8.06 -4.57 4.43
N GLY A 60 -7.39 -5.72 4.52
CA GLY A 60 -7.42 -6.76 3.49
C GLY A 60 -8.85 -7.20 3.13
N PRO A 61 -9.69 -7.67 4.09
CA PRO A 61 -11.09 -8.02 3.83
C PRO A 61 -11.93 -6.86 3.31
N VAL A 62 -11.72 -5.66 3.86
CA VAL A 62 -12.46 -4.44 3.46
C VAL A 62 -12.17 -4.09 2.00
N ALA A 63 -10.91 -4.17 1.60
CA ALA A 63 -10.47 -3.98 0.24
C ALA A 63 -11.08 -5.00 -0.71
N GLY A 64 -11.05 -6.29 -0.35
CA GLY A 64 -11.67 -7.38 -1.12
C GLY A 64 -13.15 -7.12 -1.36
N TRP A 65 -13.89 -6.83 -0.29
CA TRP A 65 -15.31 -6.49 -0.38
C TRP A 65 -15.58 -5.25 -1.25
N LEU A 66 -14.74 -4.22 -1.17
CA LEU A 66 -14.83 -3.04 -2.04
C LEU A 66 -14.63 -3.41 -3.52
N GLY A 67 -13.67 -4.29 -3.80
CA GLY A 67 -13.37 -4.78 -5.14
C GLY A 67 -14.53 -5.58 -5.74
N ASP A 68 -15.14 -6.46 -4.94
CA ASP A 68 -16.26 -7.31 -5.36
C ASP A 68 -17.53 -6.48 -5.59
N ARG A 69 -17.80 -5.49 -4.74
CA ARG A 69 -19.02 -4.67 -4.81
C ARG A 69 -18.96 -3.54 -5.84
N TYR A 70 -17.84 -2.83 -5.93
CA TYR A 70 -17.71 -1.62 -6.76
C TYR A 70 -16.90 -1.85 -8.04
N GLY A 71 -16.34 -3.04 -8.21
CA GLY A 71 -15.51 -3.44 -9.34
C GLY A 71 -14.06 -2.97 -9.20
N VAL A 72 -13.14 -3.81 -9.66
CA VAL A 72 -11.68 -3.63 -9.56
C VAL A 72 -11.23 -2.25 -10.03
N ARG A 73 -11.78 -1.73 -11.13
CA ARG A 73 -11.35 -0.45 -11.73
C ARG A 73 -11.58 0.75 -10.81
N ARG A 74 -12.76 0.85 -10.18
CA ARG A 74 -13.09 1.99 -9.31
C ARG A 74 -12.30 1.91 -8.01
N THR A 75 -12.20 0.71 -7.45
CA THR A 75 -11.44 0.43 -6.24
C THR A 75 -9.96 0.75 -6.42
N MET A 76 -9.36 0.42 -7.56
CA MET A 76 -7.98 0.81 -7.89
C MET A 76 -7.76 2.31 -7.97
N LEU A 77 -8.65 3.05 -8.64
CA LEU A 77 -8.53 4.51 -8.74
C LEU A 77 -8.62 5.15 -7.36
N LEU A 78 -9.49 4.63 -6.49
CA LEU A 78 -9.62 5.08 -5.12
C LEU A 78 -8.34 4.81 -4.32
N GLY A 79 -7.78 3.60 -4.44
CA GLY A 79 -6.48 3.26 -3.83
C GLY A 79 -5.36 4.18 -4.31
N ALA A 80 -5.31 4.47 -5.62
CA ALA A 80 -4.29 5.34 -6.23
C ALA A 80 -4.33 6.76 -5.67
N LEU A 81 -5.56 7.28 -5.53
CA LEU A 81 -5.80 8.62 -5.02
C LEU A 81 -5.44 8.70 -3.53
N VAL A 82 -5.86 7.70 -2.73
CA VAL A 82 -5.49 7.61 -1.31
C VAL A 82 -3.99 7.47 -1.13
N PHE A 83 -3.31 6.65 -1.94
CA PHE A 83 -1.86 6.50 -1.90
C PHE A 83 -1.14 7.82 -2.16
N THR A 84 -1.55 8.54 -3.21
CA THR A 84 -0.95 9.83 -3.57
C THR A 84 -1.14 10.85 -2.45
N VAL A 85 -2.34 10.94 -1.89
CA VAL A 85 -2.64 11.81 -0.75
C VAL A 85 -1.81 11.43 0.47
N ALA A 86 -1.74 10.13 0.80
CA ALA A 86 -0.95 9.62 1.92
C ALA A 86 0.53 9.97 1.77
N MET A 87 1.08 9.82 0.56
CA MET A 87 2.48 10.13 0.27
C MET A 87 2.77 11.63 0.44
N VAL A 88 1.90 12.49 -0.08
CA VAL A 88 2.02 13.96 0.05
C VAL A 88 1.91 14.38 1.51
N MET A 89 1.00 13.78 2.28
CA MET A 89 0.86 14.06 3.70
C MET A 89 2.07 13.56 4.51
N THR A 90 2.61 12.38 4.17
CA THR A 90 3.82 11.84 4.78
C THR A 90 5.03 12.74 4.51
N SER A 91 5.12 13.35 3.33
CA SER A 91 6.18 14.32 3.02
C SER A 91 6.12 15.61 3.86
N ARG A 92 4.96 15.92 4.45
CA ARG A 92 4.73 17.13 5.26
C ARG A 92 4.64 16.82 6.76
N MET A 93 5.12 15.65 7.16
CA MET A 93 5.01 15.18 8.52
C MET A 93 5.94 15.96 9.46
N THR A 94 5.37 16.52 10.53
CA THR A 94 6.08 17.24 11.59
C THR A 94 5.88 16.63 12.98
N GLU A 95 4.84 15.81 13.16
CA GLU A 95 4.42 15.28 14.46
C GLU A 95 4.34 13.74 14.46
N PHE A 96 4.54 13.12 15.62
CA PHE A 96 4.59 11.65 15.70
C PHE A 96 3.24 10.98 15.44
N TRP A 97 2.12 11.64 15.77
CA TRP A 97 0.78 11.09 15.52
C TRP A 97 0.45 11.04 14.02
N GLN A 98 1.05 11.93 13.23
CA GLN A 98 0.90 11.96 11.78
C GLN A 98 1.54 10.72 11.14
N LEU A 99 2.61 10.20 11.74
CA LEU A 99 3.21 8.93 11.34
C LEU A 99 2.19 7.79 11.50
N TYR A 100 1.53 7.69 12.65
CA TYR A 100 0.51 6.65 12.86
C TYR A 100 -0.65 6.75 11.88
N LEU A 101 -1.11 7.96 11.59
CA LEU A 101 -2.29 8.19 10.77
C LEU A 101 -2.00 8.06 9.27
N TYR A 102 -0.95 8.72 8.78
CA TYR A 102 -0.59 8.70 7.35
C TYR A 102 0.05 7.38 6.95
N TYR A 103 1.00 6.90 7.76
CA TYR A 103 1.78 5.72 7.45
C TYR A 103 1.11 4.42 7.92
N GLY A 104 0.55 4.43 9.13
CA GLY A 104 -0.09 3.26 9.72
C GLY A 104 -1.48 2.99 9.17
N VAL A 105 -2.31 4.02 8.97
CA VAL A 105 -3.70 3.85 8.53
C VAL A 105 -3.85 4.08 7.02
N LEU A 106 -3.53 5.28 6.54
CA LEU A 106 -3.78 5.69 5.15
C LEU A 106 -2.99 4.84 4.15
N LEU A 107 -1.69 4.68 4.37
CA LEU A 107 -0.83 3.89 3.50
C LEU A 107 -1.26 2.41 3.49
N SER A 108 -1.57 1.85 4.66
CA SER A 108 -2.04 0.47 4.80
C SER A 108 -3.36 0.24 4.08
N PHE A 109 -4.29 1.19 4.15
CA PHE A 109 -5.57 1.12 3.46
C PHE A 109 -5.37 1.12 1.94
N ALA A 110 -4.51 2.00 1.43
CA ALA A 110 -4.15 2.01 0.02
C ALA A 110 -3.49 0.67 -0.40
N MET A 111 -2.53 0.17 0.38
CA MET A 111 -1.86 -1.10 0.13
C MET A 111 -2.83 -2.29 0.12
N ALA A 112 -3.80 -2.32 1.03
CA ALA A 112 -4.82 -3.36 1.07
C ALA A 112 -5.71 -3.34 -0.17
N ILE A 113 -6.14 -2.15 -0.62
CA ILE A 113 -6.90 -1.97 -1.86
C ILE A 113 -6.15 -2.53 -3.07
N PHE A 114 -4.83 -2.35 -3.12
CA PHE A 114 -4.00 -2.87 -4.21
C PHE A 114 -3.73 -4.38 -4.14
N GLN A 115 -4.08 -5.05 -3.05
CA GLN A 115 -3.99 -6.50 -2.99
C GLN A 115 -5.03 -7.18 -3.87
N VAL A 116 -6.19 -6.53 -4.09
CA VAL A 116 -7.33 -7.07 -4.85
C VAL A 116 -7.08 -7.17 -6.36
N PRO A 117 -6.48 -6.18 -7.05
CA PRO A 117 -6.05 -6.33 -8.44
C PRO A 117 -4.99 -7.41 -8.60
N LEU A 118 -4.16 -7.62 -7.57
CA LEU A 118 -3.09 -8.61 -7.62
C LEU A 118 -3.67 -10.02 -7.55
N THR A 119 -4.63 -10.27 -6.65
CA THR A 119 -5.38 -11.52 -6.63
C THR A 119 -6.21 -11.70 -7.89
N ALA A 120 -6.94 -10.68 -8.35
CA ALA A 120 -7.73 -10.76 -9.58
C ALA A 120 -6.86 -10.99 -10.84
N ALA A 121 -5.72 -10.31 -10.97
CA ALA A 121 -4.78 -10.52 -12.06
C ALA A 121 -4.20 -11.93 -12.02
N VAL A 122 -3.81 -12.41 -10.84
CA VAL A 122 -3.36 -13.79 -10.64
C VAL A 122 -4.46 -14.76 -11.05
N THR A 123 -5.70 -14.64 -10.56
CA THR A 123 -6.80 -15.53 -10.93
C THR A 123 -7.11 -15.52 -12.44
N MET A 124 -7.08 -14.34 -13.07
CA MET A 124 -7.38 -14.18 -14.50
C MET A 124 -6.26 -14.73 -15.40
N TRP A 125 -5.00 -14.66 -14.95
CA TRP A 125 -3.84 -15.24 -15.66
C TRP A 125 -3.67 -16.74 -15.38
N PHE A 126 -3.97 -17.19 -14.17
CA PHE A 126 -3.84 -18.59 -13.75
C PHE A 126 -4.94 -19.51 -14.31
N GLN A 127 -6.12 -19.00 -14.69
CA GLN A 127 -7.03 -19.80 -15.51
C GLN A 127 -6.40 -20.24 -16.84
N ARG A 128 -5.31 -19.58 -17.28
CA ARG A 128 -4.68 -19.87 -18.57
C ARG A 128 -3.31 -20.55 -18.49
N ASN A 129 -2.54 -20.44 -17.39
CA ASN A 129 -1.26 -21.15 -17.23
C ASN A 129 -0.85 -21.34 -15.74
N LEU A 130 -1.36 -22.39 -15.10
CA LEU A 130 -1.15 -22.71 -13.67
C LEU A 130 0.30 -23.03 -13.23
N GLY A 131 1.28 -23.04 -14.13
CA GLY A 131 2.62 -23.58 -13.86
C GLY A 131 3.74 -22.59 -13.51
N LEU A 132 3.54 -21.27 -13.60
CA LEU A 132 4.67 -20.30 -13.58
C LEU A 132 4.58 -19.17 -12.54
N GLY A 133 3.61 -19.19 -11.63
CA GLY A 133 3.38 -18.07 -10.69
C GLY A 133 3.39 -18.46 -9.21
N MET A 134 4.24 -19.42 -8.83
CA MET A 134 4.73 -19.58 -7.46
C MET A 134 6.24 -19.42 -7.47
#